data_AF-A0A976L1V8-F1
#
_entry.id   AF-A0A976L1V8-F1
#
_cell.length_a   1.000
_cell.length_b   1.000
_cell.length_c   1.000
_cell.angle_alpha   90.00
_cell.angle_beta   90.00
_cell.angle_gamma   90.00
#
_symmetry.space_group_name_H-M   'P 1'
#
loop_
_entity.id
_entity.type
_entity.pdbx_description
1 polymer ?
#
loop_
_entity_poly.entity_id
_entity_poly.type
_entity_poly.pdbx_seq_one_letter_code
_entity_poly.pdbx_strand_id
1 'polypeptide(L)'
;MTPQEIVKTLATKVMRWEHHADFPDECQEMNDHEDCWWTEADETERRKRQEAGICPHRVLDWNPWTDHNHCHECIEKMRAEGWKFDLQSWTEGWTARGYKHKEVKVATYDLRPFTEAACLAMLRAVGVEV
;
A
#
# COMPACT_ATOMS: atom_id res chain seq x y z
N MET A 1 1.66 -13.86 6.44
CA MET A 1 1.81 -12.50 7.07
C MET A 1 0.54 -12.12 7.81
N THR A 2 0.59 -11.27 8.84
CA THR A 2 -0.59 -10.69 9.50
C THR A 2 -1.20 -9.56 8.64
N PRO A 3 -2.51 -9.24 8.82
CA PRO A 3 -3.13 -8.11 8.13
C PRO A 3 -2.36 -6.80 8.30
N GLN A 4 -1.84 -6.53 9.50
CA GLN A 4 -1.07 -5.32 9.76
C GLN A 4 0.27 -5.29 9.02
N GLU A 5 0.98 -6.41 8.96
CA GLU A 5 2.20 -6.53 8.14
C GLU A 5 1.92 -6.36 6.65
N ILE A 6 0.77 -6.82 6.17
CA ILE A 6 0.34 -6.65 4.77
C ILE A 6 0.11 -5.18 4.46
N VAL A 7 -0.65 -4.47 5.30
CA VAL A 7 -0.87 -3.02 5.18
C VAL A 7 0.48 -2.28 5.19
N LYS A 8 1.36 -2.60 6.14
CA LYS A 8 2.70 -2.00 6.22
C LYS A 8 3.54 -2.24 4.97
N THR A 9 3.48 -3.46 4.43
CA THR A 9 4.24 -3.83 3.24
C THR A 9 3.68 -3.16 1.98
N LEU A 10 2.37 -3.00 1.87
CA LEU A 10 1.75 -2.28 0.75
C LEU A 10 2.10 -0.79 0.79
N ALA A 11 2.04 -0.15 1.95
CA ALA A 11 2.46 1.24 2.10
C ALA A 11 3.92 1.43 1.62
N THR A 12 4.83 0.56 2.05
CA THR A 12 6.26 0.70 1.70
C THR A 12 6.61 0.24 0.29
N LYS A 13 6.08 -0.90 -0.18
CA LYS A 13 6.49 -1.51 -1.46
C LYS A 13 5.63 -1.08 -2.65
N VAL A 14 4.36 -0.76 -2.42
CA VAL A 14 3.44 -0.33 -3.49
C VAL A 14 3.31 1.18 -3.49
N MET A 15 2.96 1.77 -2.34
CA MET A 15 2.77 3.21 -2.25
C MET A 15 4.09 3.99 -2.17
N ARG A 16 5.19 3.30 -1.87
CA ARG A 16 6.53 3.87 -1.63
C ARG A 16 6.52 4.91 -0.51
N TRP A 17 5.65 4.67 0.47
CA TRP A 17 5.55 5.48 1.66
C TRP A 17 6.63 5.11 2.66
N GLU A 18 7.17 6.11 3.33
CA GLU A 18 8.13 5.92 4.43
C GLU A 18 7.35 5.66 5.73
N HIS A 19 7.91 4.86 6.64
CA HIS A 19 7.32 4.56 7.94
C HIS A 19 7.96 5.43 9.02
N HIS A 20 7.16 5.99 9.93
CA HIS A 20 7.60 6.96 10.94
C HIS A 20 8.70 6.47 11.89
N ALA A 21 8.90 5.15 12.06
CA ALA A 21 9.92 4.62 12.98
C ALA A 21 11.35 5.13 12.71
N ASP A 22 11.61 5.69 11.51
CA ASP A 22 12.89 6.26 11.12
C ASP A 22 13.04 7.77 11.44
N PHE A 23 12.04 8.42 12.04
CA PHE A 23 12.02 9.88 12.33
C PHE A 23 11.69 10.17 13.81
N PRO A 24 12.70 10.28 14.69
CA PRO A 24 12.48 10.28 16.14
C PRO A 24 11.90 11.56 16.75
N ASP A 25 12.18 12.76 16.21
CA ASP A 25 12.18 13.96 17.08
C ASP A 25 11.23 15.11 16.70
N GLU A 26 10.55 15.10 15.55
CA GLU A 26 9.79 16.29 15.09
C GLU A 26 8.25 16.17 15.20
N CYS A 27 7.71 15.05 15.68
CA CYS A 27 6.25 14.81 15.72
C CYS A 27 5.75 14.19 17.05
N GLN A 28 6.50 14.36 18.15
CA GLN A 28 6.18 13.76 19.46
C GLN A 28 4.84 14.23 20.08
N GLU A 29 4.28 15.36 19.65
CA GLU A 29 3.09 15.94 20.28
C GLU A 29 1.74 15.34 19.83
N MET A 30 1.70 14.40 18.88
CA MET A 30 0.42 13.87 18.33
C MET A 30 0.26 12.33 18.39
N ASN A 31 0.84 11.72 19.43
CA ASN A 31 1.15 10.29 19.55
C ASN A 31 0.03 9.38 20.11
N ASP A 32 -1.24 9.61 19.75
CA ASP A 32 -2.34 8.72 20.17
C ASP A 32 -2.84 7.74 19.08
N HIS A 33 -2.22 7.70 17.89
CA HIS A 33 -2.60 6.75 16.85
C HIS A 33 -1.41 5.94 16.32
N GLU A 34 -1.58 4.62 16.31
CA GLU A 34 -0.50 3.63 16.23
C GLU A 34 0.20 3.48 14.87
N ASP A 35 -0.28 4.07 13.77
CA ASP A 35 0.38 3.92 12.46
C ASP A 35 0.30 5.18 11.59
N CYS A 36 1.46 5.81 11.36
CA CYS A 36 1.60 7.01 10.53
C CYS A 36 2.44 6.71 9.28
N TRP A 37 1.93 7.11 8.11
CA TRP A 37 2.54 6.91 6.80
C TRP A 37 2.72 8.22 6.04
N TRP A 38 3.80 8.31 5.26
CA TRP A 38 4.18 9.52 4.55
C TRP A 38 4.22 9.28 3.03
N THR A 39 3.55 10.14 2.25
CA THR A 39 3.59 10.08 0.78
C THR A 39 5.00 10.40 0.24
N GLU A 40 5.41 9.72 -0.84
CA GLU A 40 6.72 9.88 -1.49
C GLU A 40 6.86 11.32 -2.03
N ALA A 41 7.47 12.21 -1.24
CA ALA A 41 7.95 13.50 -1.71
C ALA A 41 9.37 13.33 -2.26
N ASP A 42 9.65 13.88 -3.44
CA ASP A 42 11.04 13.98 -3.91
C ASP A 42 11.88 14.76 -2.89
N GLU A 43 13.20 14.55 -2.89
CA GLU A 43 14.10 15.14 -1.90
C GLU A 43 14.04 16.69 -1.86
N THR A 44 13.68 17.32 -2.97
CA THR A 44 13.51 18.77 -3.08
C THR A 44 12.20 19.23 -2.41
N GLU A 45 11.09 18.55 -2.67
CA GLU A 45 9.82 18.79 -1.98
C GLU A 45 9.94 18.51 -0.48
N ARG A 46 10.64 17.44 -0.11
CA ARG A 46 10.92 17.08 1.29
C ARG A 46 11.63 18.22 2.01
N ARG A 47 12.72 18.72 1.42
CA ARG A 47 13.50 19.82 1.99
C ARG A 47 12.67 21.09 2.12
N LYS A 48 11.88 21.44 1.09
CA LYS A 48 10.97 22.59 1.13
C LYS A 48 9.92 22.48 2.23
N ARG A 49 9.37 21.29 2.45
CA ARG A 49 8.36 21.04 3.49
C ARG A 49 8.98 21.11 4.90
N GLN A 50 10.16 20.52 5.09
CA GLN A 50 10.95 20.65 6.33
C GLN A 50 11.32 22.10 6.63
N GLU A 51 11.87 22.84 5.65
CA GLU A 51 12.21 24.26 5.77
C GLU A 51 10.97 25.12 6.09
N ALA A 52 9.78 24.70 5.66
CA ALA A 52 8.51 25.37 5.94
C ALA A 52 7.86 24.93 7.27
N GLY A 53 8.45 24.00 8.01
CA GLY A 53 7.81 23.40 9.20
C GLY A 53 6.51 22.65 8.89
N ILE A 54 6.29 22.30 7.62
CA ILE A 54 5.10 21.58 7.16
C ILE A 54 5.38 20.09 7.32
N CYS A 55 4.75 19.50 8.33
CA CYS A 55 4.70 18.06 8.53
C CYS A 55 4.06 17.40 7.28
N PRO A 56 4.76 16.48 6.58
CA PRO A 56 4.17 15.80 5.42
C PRO A 56 2.85 15.09 5.78
N HIS A 57 1.91 15.04 4.84
CA HIS A 57 0.52 14.66 5.14
C HIS A 57 0.42 13.28 5.81
N ARG A 58 -0.02 13.30 7.07
CA ARG A 58 -0.44 12.13 7.84
C ARG A 58 -1.59 11.45 7.12
N VAL A 59 -1.41 10.20 6.69
CA VAL A 59 -2.53 9.36 6.26
C VAL A 59 -3.06 8.62 7.49
N LEU A 60 -4.17 9.10 8.03
CA LEU A 60 -4.91 8.46 9.10
C LEU A 60 -5.80 7.34 8.54
N ASP A 61 -5.92 6.25 9.29
CA ASP A 61 -6.87 5.16 9.04
C ASP A 61 -6.72 4.45 7.67
N TRP A 62 -5.52 4.54 7.07
CA TRP A 62 -5.24 3.86 5.81
C TRP A 62 -5.11 2.36 5.99
N ASN A 63 -6.06 1.63 5.42
CA ASN A 63 -6.15 0.18 5.55
C ASN A 63 -6.69 -0.47 4.27
N PRO A 64 -5.84 -0.79 3.28
CA PRO A 64 -6.25 -1.47 2.06
C PRO A 64 -6.73 -2.91 2.29
N TRP A 65 -6.48 -3.50 3.46
CA TRP A 65 -6.95 -4.84 3.80
C TRP A 65 -8.46 -4.89 4.01
N THR A 66 -9.02 -3.85 4.63
CA THR A 66 -10.46 -3.79 4.94
C THR A 66 -11.23 -2.72 4.17
N ASP A 67 -10.55 -1.67 3.68
CA ASP A 67 -11.16 -0.56 2.96
C ASP A 67 -10.97 -0.69 1.44
N HIS A 68 -12.08 -0.62 0.71
CA HIS A 68 -12.08 -0.76 -0.75
C HIS A 68 -11.40 0.41 -1.46
N ASN A 69 -11.55 1.64 -0.96
CA ASN A 69 -10.95 2.82 -1.58
C ASN A 69 -9.44 2.78 -1.44
N HIS A 70 -8.93 2.48 -0.24
CA HIS A 70 -7.49 2.32 0.00
C HIS A 70 -6.88 1.18 -0.83
N CYS A 71 -7.62 0.08 -1.01
CA CYS A 71 -7.21 -1.00 -1.90
C CYS A 71 -7.13 -0.53 -3.36
N HIS A 72 -8.11 0.24 -3.82
CA HIS A 72 -8.11 0.82 -5.16
C HIS A 72 -6.96 1.82 -5.37
N GLU A 73 -6.60 2.63 -4.38
CA GLU A 73 -5.43 3.51 -4.45
C GLU A 73 -4.15 2.74 -4.77
N CYS A 74 -3.94 1.59 -4.12
CA CYS A 74 -2.80 0.71 -4.39
C CYS A 74 -2.82 0.20 -5.84
N ILE A 75 -3.99 -0.25 -6.30
CA ILE A 75 -4.16 -0.76 -7.67
C ILE A 75 -3.85 0.33 -8.69
N GLU A 76 -4.36 1.55 -8.49
CA GLU A 76 -4.12 2.69 -9.39
C GLU A 76 -2.65 3.12 -9.39
N LYS A 77 -1.99 3.14 -8.22
CA LYS A 77 -0.54 3.39 -8.13
C LYS A 77 0.24 2.36 -8.96
N MET A 78 -0.08 1.08 -8.83
CA MET A 78 0.57 0.03 -9.62
C MET A 78 0.24 0.15 -11.13
N ARG A 79 -1.00 0.53 -11.49
CA ARG A 79 -1.38 0.79 -12.89
C ARG A 79 -0.57 1.91 -13.52
N ALA A 80 -0.33 3.00 -12.77
CA ALA A 80 0.55 4.08 -13.21
C ALA A 80 2.00 3.60 -13.46
N GLU A 81 2.43 2.54 -12.79
CA GLU A 81 3.73 1.88 -12.99
C GLU A 81 3.72 0.76 -14.04
N GLY A 82 2.65 0.66 -14.83
CA GLY A 82 2.54 -0.29 -15.94
C GLY A 82 2.05 -1.68 -15.55
N TRP A 83 1.56 -1.86 -14.31
CA TRP A 83 0.87 -3.09 -13.94
C TRP A 83 -0.55 -3.11 -14.48
N LYS A 84 -1.08 -4.30 -14.68
CA LYS A 84 -2.49 -4.53 -14.95
C LYS A 84 -3.00 -5.58 -13.97
N PHE A 85 -4.27 -5.42 -13.59
CA PHE A 85 -4.93 -6.30 -12.64
C PHE A 85 -6.18 -6.89 -13.27
N ASP A 86 -6.32 -8.21 -13.17
CA ASP A 86 -7.52 -8.94 -13.56
C ASP A 86 -8.17 -9.53 -12.30
N LEU A 87 -9.43 -9.16 -12.09
CA LEU A 87 -10.20 -9.44 -10.90
C LEU A 87 -11.44 -10.23 -11.32
N GLN A 88 -11.59 -11.43 -10.79
CA GLN A 88 -12.69 -12.33 -11.12
C GLN A 88 -13.42 -12.75 -9.85
N SER A 89 -14.74 -12.56 -9.83
CA SER A 89 -15.61 -13.01 -8.75
C SER A 89 -16.21 -14.38 -9.07
N TRP A 90 -16.27 -15.25 -8.07
CA TRP A 90 -16.91 -16.56 -8.13
C TRP A 90 -17.88 -16.72 -6.97
N THR A 91 -18.68 -17.78 -6.98
CA THR A 91 -19.60 -18.11 -5.87
C THR A 91 -18.89 -18.26 -4.53
N GLU A 92 -17.62 -18.67 -4.54
CA GLU A 92 -16.85 -19.00 -3.34
C GLU A 92 -15.92 -17.85 -2.87
N GLY A 93 -15.61 -16.88 -3.74
CA GLY A 93 -14.71 -15.78 -3.41
C GLY A 93 -14.24 -14.94 -4.59
N TRP A 94 -13.08 -14.30 -4.42
CA TRP A 94 -12.47 -13.42 -5.42
C TRP A 94 -11.08 -13.88 -5.79
N THR A 95 -10.79 -14.00 -7.09
CA THR A 95 -9.44 -14.18 -7.62
C THR A 95 -8.89 -12.86 -8.15
N ALA A 96 -7.64 -12.54 -7.81
CA ALA A 96 -6.95 -11.34 -8.28
C ALA A 96 -5.59 -11.67 -8.90
N ARG A 97 -5.29 -11.16 -10.10
CA ARG A 97 -4.05 -11.43 -10.83
C ARG A 97 -3.36 -10.14 -11.26
N GLY A 98 -2.08 -9.96 -10.91
CA GLY A 98 -1.25 -8.83 -11.34
C GLY A 98 -0.27 -9.23 -12.45
N TYR A 99 -0.12 -8.39 -13.48
CA TYR A 99 0.79 -8.63 -14.60
C TYR A 99 1.48 -7.35 -15.06
N LYS A 100 2.78 -7.46 -15.39
CA LYS A 100 3.61 -6.36 -15.91
C LYS A 100 4.47 -6.89 -17.05
N HIS A 101 4.22 -6.40 -18.26
CA HIS A 101 4.73 -7.01 -19.50
C HIS A 101 4.43 -8.51 -19.60
N LYS A 102 5.10 -9.26 -20.50
CA LYS A 102 4.85 -10.69 -20.74
C LYS A 102 5.16 -11.59 -19.53
N GLU A 103 5.61 -11.03 -18.41
CA GLU A 103 5.83 -11.74 -17.16
C GLU A 103 4.54 -11.76 -16.34
N VAL A 104 3.97 -12.95 -16.22
CA VAL A 104 2.79 -13.19 -15.39
C VAL A 104 3.29 -13.60 -14.00
N LYS A 105 3.08 -12.74 -13.00
CA LYS A 105 3.24 -13.13 -11.59
C LYS A 105 1.88 -13.51 -11.04
N VAL A 106 1.53 -14.79 -11.19
CA VAL A 106 0.22 -15.30 -10.77
C VAL A 106 0.19 -15.45 -9.25
N ALA A 107 -0.87 -14.95 -8.66
CA ALA A 107 -1.33 -15.41 -7.37
C ALA A 107 -2.84 -15.67 -7.51
N THR A 108 -3.29 -16.86 -7.15
CA THR A 108 -4.71 -17.16 -7.05
C THR A 108 -5.00 -17.28 -5.56
N TYR A 109 -5.92 -16.47 -5.07
CA TYR A 109 -6.37 -16.52 -3.69
C TYR A 109 -7.86 -16.77 -3.69
N ASP A 110 -8.33 -17.78 -2.98
CA ASP A 110 -9.76 -18.04 -2.72
C ASP A 110 -10.15 -17.37 -1.40
N LEU A 111 -10.02 -16.06 -1.35
CA LEU A 111 -10.32 -15.28 -0.14
C LEU A 111 -11.55 -14.39 -0.35
N ARG A 112 -12.35 -14.30 0.71
CA ARG A 112 -13.33 -13.26 0.92
C ARG A 112 -12.84 -12.45 2.12
N PRO A 113 -12.68 -11.12 2.01
CA PRO A 113 -13.18 -10.18 0.99
C PRO A 113 -12.26 -9.90 -0.23
N PHE A 114 -12.80 -9.15 -1.22
CA PHE A 114 -12.08 -8.64 -2.41
C PHE A 114 -10.75 -7.97 -2.05
N THR A 115 -10.76 -7.12 -1.03
CA THR A 115 -9.62 -6.32 -0.59
C THR A 115 -8.44 -7.20 -0.20
N GLU A 116 -8.69 -8.35 0.44
CA GLU A 116 -7.65 -9.31 0.80
C GLU A 116 -7.01 -9.95 -0.43
N ALA A 117 -7.84 -10.48 -1.34
CA ALA A 117 -7.36 -11.09 -2.58
C ALA A 117 -6.51 -10.11 -3.40
N ALA A 118 -6.95 -8.86 -3.52
CA ALA A 118 -6.23 -7.81 -4.21
C ALA A 118 -4.91 -7.44 -3.49
N CYS A 119 -4.93 -7.26 -2.17
CA CYS A 119 -3.73 -6.97 -1.38
C CYS A 119 -2.64 -8.02 -1.58
N LEU A 120 -3.01 -9.30 -1.49
CA LEU A 120 -2.05 -10.39 -1.66
C LEU A 120 -1.53 -10.49 -3.09
N ALA A 121 -2.38 -10.26 -4.10
CA ALA A 121 -1.96 -10.21 -5.49
C ALA A 121 -0.96 -9.08 -5.76
N MET A 122 -1.17 -7.91 -5.16
CA MET A 122 -0.24 -6.78 -5.25
C MET A 122 1.11 -7.11 -4.61
N LEU A 123 1.12 -7.73 -3.42
CA LEU A 123 2.34 -8.17 -2.75
C LEU A 123 3.14 -9.17 -3.61
N ARG A 124 2.48 -10.19 -4.16
CA ARG A 124 3.14 -11.13 -5.09
C ARG A 124 3.69 -10.45 -6.34
N ALA A 125 2.95 -9.51 -6.91
CA ALA A 125 3.37 -8.76 -8.08
C ALA A 125 4.70 -8.00 -7.81
N VAL A 126 4.82 -7.36 -6.65
CA VAL A 126 6.07 -6.69 -6.24
C VAL A 126 7.15 -7.64 -5.69
N GLY A 127 6.92 -8.96 -5.72
CA GLY A 127 7.91 -9.98 -5.36
C GLY A 127 7.99 -10.29 -3.87
N VAL A 128 6.93 -10.01 -3.10
CA VAL A 128 6.82 -10.39 -1.69
C VAL A 128 6.11 -11.75 -1.59
N GLU A 129 6.72 -12.69 -0.87
CA GLU A 129 6.07 -13.96 -0.48
C GLU A 129 5.13 -13.71 0.70
N VAL A 130 3.91 -14.25 0.61
CA VAL A 130 2.78 -13.97 1.50
C VAL A 130 2.25 -15.24 2.15
#